data_AF-A0A257A7B8-F1
#
_entry.id   AF-A0A257A7B8-F1
#
_cell.length_a   1.000
_cell.length_b   1.000
_cell.length_c   1.000
_cell.angle_alpha   90.00
_cell.angle_beta   90.00
_cell.angle_gamma   90.00
#
_symmetry.space_group_name_H-M   'P 1'
#
loop_
_entity.id
_entity.type
_entity.pdbx_description
1 polymer ?
#
loop_
_entity_poly.entity_id
_entity_poly.type
_entity_poly.pdbx_seq_one_letter_code
_entity_poly.pdbx_strand_id
1 'polypeptide(L)'
;MRIEKYSFGSITINGKTYSNDVIIFPDRVKINWRRREGHKINIEDLEEIIKEKPKKLIIGTGAYGMVAVPAEVKEKLRERGIKFEILKTEEACHLFNKEKGAVAALHLTC
;
A
#
# COMPACT_ATOMS: atom_id res chain seq x y z
N MET A 1 -13.81 0.23 -2.22
CA MET A 1 -13.27 1.61 -2.18
C MET A 1 -12.79 2.02 -3.57
N ARG A 2 -12.69 3.32 -3.85
CA ARG A 2 -12.14 3.85 -5.10
C ARG A 2 -11.20 5.04 -4.80
N ILE A 3 -10.01 5.02 -5.41
CA ILE A 3 -9.09 6.16 -5.41
C ILE A 3 -9.51 7.08 -6.56
N GLU A 4 -9.79 8.33 -6.26
CA GLU A 4 -10.23 9.33 -7.24
C GLU A 4 -9.05 10.16 -7.76
N LYS A 5 -8.12 10.49 -6.85
CA LYS A 5 -6.96 11.32 -7.17
C LYS A 5 -5.79 10.96 -6.27
N TYR A 6 -4.60 10.97 -6.86
CA TYR A 6 -3.32 10.95 -6.15
C TYR A 6 -2.47 12.14 -6.61
N SER A 7 -1.72 12.72 -5.68
CA SER A 7 -0.68 13.71 -5.91
C SER A 7 0.35 13.60 -4.78
N PHE A 8 1.54 14.19 -4.96
CA PHE A 8 2.57 14.15 -3.92
C PHE A 8 2.04 14.62 -2.56
N GLY A 9 2.09 13.74 -1.56
CA GLY A 9 1.61 13.99 -0.20
C GLY A 9 0.08 14.01 -0.03
N SER A 10 -0.71 13.65 -1.05
CA SER A 10 -2.17 13.69 -0.95
C SER A 10 -2.89 12.62 -1.80
N ILE A 11 -3.90 11.99 -1.22
CA ILE A 11 -4.75 11.02 -1.91
C ILE A 11 -6.22 11.24 -1.55
N THR A 12 -7.12 11.15 -2.53
CA THR A 12 -8.57 11.23 -2.34
C THR A 12 -9.22 9.88 -2.62
N ILE A 13 -9.93 9.34 -1.63
CA ILE A 13 -10.55 8.02 -1.64
C ILE A 13 -12.01 8.18 -1.23
N ASN A 14 -12.95 7.79 -2.08
CA ASN A 14 -14.39 7.96 -1.87
C ASN A 14 -14.77 9.38 -1.38
N GLY A 15 -14.28 10.42 -2.06
CA GLY A 15 -14.54 11.82 -1.73
C GLY A 15 -13.81 12.37 -0.50
N LYS A 16 -13.02 11.56 0.23
CA LYS A 16 -12.24 12.02 1.39
C LYS A 16 -10.76 12.11 1.06
N THR A 17 -10.15 13.26 1.35
CA THR A 17 -8.73 13.51 1.15
C THR A 17 -7.91 13.18 2.40
N TYR A 18 -6.76 12.56 2.18
CA TYR A 18 -5.78 12.19 3.19
C TYR A 18 -4.41 12.74 2.79
N SER A 19 -3.62 13.15 3.78
CA SER A 19 -2.27 13.73 3.60
C SER A 19 -1.16 12.92 4.28
N ASN A 20 -1.47 11.69 4.68
CA ASN A 20 -0.54 10.77 5.32
C ASN A 20 -0.58 9.44 4.59
N ASP A 21 0.47 8.65 4.73
CA ASP A 21 0.50 7.27 4.25
C ASP A 21 -0.72 6.48 4.73
N VAL A 22 -1.30 5.70 3.81
CA VAL A 22 -2.54 4.98 4.03
C VAL A 22 -2.40 3.50 3.71
N ILE A 23 -3.18 2.68 4.41
CA ILE A 23 -3.55 1.34 3.95
C ILE A 23 -5.02 1.37 3.58
N ILE A 24 -5.34 0.89 2.37
CA ILE A 24 -6.69 0.82 1.84
C ILE A 24 -7.12 -0.65 1.82
N PHE A 25 -8.12 -0.98 2.63
CA PHE A 25 -8.79 -2.28 2.65
C PHE A 25 -10.07 -2.21 1.79
N PRO A 26 -10.73 -3.34 1.49
CA PRO A 26 -11.99 -3.31 0.73
C PRO A 26 -13.10 -2.47 1.38
N ASP A 27 -13.13 -2.43 2.72
CA ASP A 27 -14.16 -1.87 3.59
C ASP A 27 -13.74 -0.57 4.32
N ARG A 28 -12.44 -0.30 4.46
CA ARG A 28 -11.95 0.84 5.27
C ARG A 28 -10.60 1.41 4.79
N VAL A 29 -10.35 2.67 5.11
CA VAL A 29 -9.01 3.28 5.02
C VAL A 29 -8.41 3.35 6.42
N LYS A 30 -7.22 2.76 6.59
CA LYS A 30 -6.36 3.02 7.74
C LYS A 30 -5.44 4.19 7.42
N ILE A 31 -5.55 5.25 8.20
CA ILE A 31 -4.66 6.41 8.13
C ILE A 31 -3.41 6.20 9.00
N ASN A 32 -2.40 7.05 8.78
CA ASN A 32 -1.17 7.07 9.58
C ASN A 32 -0.46 5.71 9.57
N TRP A 33 -0.33 5.11 8.39
CA TRP A 33 0.50 3.93 8.23
C TRP A 33 1.96 4.30 8.53
N ARG A 34 2.40 4.00 9.76
CA ARG A 34 3.76 4.24 10.22
C ARG A 34 4.60 3.02 9.92
N ARG A 35 5.65 3.23 9.15
CA ARG A 35 6.71 2.25 8.95
C ARG A 35 7.76 2.39 10.05
N ARG A 36 8.39 1.29 10.43
CA ARG A 36 9.55 1.28 11.34
C ARG A 36 10.71 2.11 10.79
N GLU A 37 10.90 2.07 9.47
CA GLU A 37 11.92 2.83 8.74
C GLU A 37 11.29 3.58 7.57
N GLY A 38 11.74 4.82 7.33
CA GLY A 38 11.14 5.70 6.31
C GLY A 38 11.23 5.13 4.89
N HIS A 39 12.38 4.54 4.53
CA HIS A 39 12.68 4.08 3.17
C HIS A 39 12.77 2.56 3.03
N LYS A 40 12.32 1.80 4.03
CA LYS A 40 12.34 0.33 4.00
C LYS A 40 11.07 -0.21 4.63
N ILE A 41 10.39 -1.11 3.92
CA ILE A 41 9.29 -1.88 4.51
C ILE A 41 9.89 -3.07 5.25
N ASN A 42 9.47 -3.24 6.50
CA ASN A 42 9.70 -4.44 7.28
C ASN A 42 8.39 -5.26 7.37
N ILE A 43 8.49 -6.53 7.75
CA ILE A 43 7.30 -7.39 7.81
C ILE A 43 6.30 -6.90 8.85
N GLU A 44 6.79 -6.27 9.92
CA GLU A 44 5.99 -5.69 11.01
C GLU A 44 5.08 -4.57 10.49
N ASP A 45 5.55 -3.82 9.48
CA ASP A 45 4.77 -2.74 8.86
C ASP A 45 3.53 -3.27 8.09
N LEU A 46 3.50 -4.57 7.79
CA LEU A 46 2.45 -5.25 7.03
C LEU A 46 1.62 -6.21 7.89
N GLU A 47 1.80 -6.24 9.22
CA GLU A 47 1.12 -7.21 10.09
C GLU A 47 -0.40 -7.15 9.99
N GLU A 48 -0.98 -5.95 9.98
CA GLU A 48 -2.43 -5.77 9.87
C GLU A 48 -2.95 -6.26 8.52
N ILE A 49 -2.20 -6.01 7.45
CA ILE A 49 -2.54 -6.50 6.11
C ILE A 49 -2.52 -8.02 6.10
N ILE A 50 -1.51 -8.62 6.71
CA ILE A 50 -1.37 -10.06 6.75
C ILE A 50 -2.48 -10.72 7.56
N LYS A 51 -2.93 -10.11 8.67
CA LYS A 51 -4.04 -10.61 9.49
C LYS A 51 -5.34 -10.71 8.68
N GLU A 52 -5.56 -9.79 7.75
CA GLU A 52 -6.72 -9.79 6.83
C GLU A 52 -6.61 -10.81 5.69
N LYS A 53 -5.43 -11.45 5.51
CA LYS A 53 -5.16 -12.48 4.50
C LYS A 53 -5.67 -12.13 3.09
N PRO A 54 -5.30 -10.95 2.53
CA PRO A 54 -5.77 -10.55 1.22
C PRO A 54 -5.19 -11.45 0.13
N LYS A 55 -5.97 -11.69 -0.92
CA LYS A 55 -5.49 -12.42 -2.10
C LYS A 55 -4.42 -11.64 -2.86
N LYS A 56 -4.49 -10.30 -2.84
CA LYS A 56 -3.58 -9.39 -3.52
C LYS A 56 -3.25 -8.18 -2.65
N LEU A 57 -1.96 -7.91 -2.49
CA LEU A 57 -1.41 -6.71 -1.87
C LEU A 57 -0.74 -5.82 -2.93
N ILE A 58 -1.03 -4.53 -2.93
CA ILE A 58 -0.37 -3.54 -3.80
C ILE A 58 0.44 -2.61 -2.90
N ILE A 59 1.73 -2.46 -3.18
CA ILE A 59 2.63 -1.61 -2.40
C ILE A 59 3.04 -0.44 -3.28
N GLY A 60 2.66 0.77 -2.86
CA GLY A 60 3.11 2.03 -3.44
C GLY A 60 4.35 2.54 -2.74
N THR A 61 5.48 2.58 -3.44
CA THR A 61 6.81 2.90 -2.88
C THR A 61 7.18 4.39 -2.92
N GLY A 62 6.18 5.26 -3.04
CA GLY A 62 6.35 6.70 -3.19
C GLY A 62 6.24 7.14 -4.64
N ALA A 63 6.23 8.45 -4.86
CA ALA A 63 6.24 9.09 -6.18
C ALA A 63 7.48 8.68 -6.99
N TYR A 64 8.63 8.54 -6.32
CA TYR A 64 9.89 8.19 -6.98
C TYR A 64 10.29 6.72 -6.80
N GLY A 65 9.55 5.96 -6.00
CA GLY A 65 9.80 4.54 -5.76
C GLY A 65 11.02 4.26 -4.88
N MET A 66 11.33 5.17 -3.94
CA MET A 66 12.53 5.09 -3.11
C MET A 66 12.36 4.15 -1.90
N VAL A 67 11.13 3.78 -1.56
CA VAL A 67 10.88 2.81 -0.49
C VAL A 67 11.27 1.41 -0.95
N ALA A 68 12.30 0.84 -0.31
CA ALA A 68 12.75 -0.51 -0.56
C ALA A 68 11.79 -1.54 0.05
N VAL A 69 11.50 -2.59 -0.72
CA VAL A 69 10.85 -3.81 -0.23
C VAL A 69 11.86 -4.94 -0.28
N PRO A 70 12.46 -5.31 0.87
CA PRO A 70 13.48 -6.35 0.96
C PRO A 70 12.99 -7.73 0.49
N ALA A 71 13.93 -8.60 0.11
CA ALA A 71 13.63 -9.98 -0.31
C ALA A 71 12.93 -10.78 0.80
N GLU A 72 13.37 -10.64 2.06
CA GLU A 72 12.76 -11.30 3.23
C GLU A 72 11.27 -10.97 3.39
N VAL A 73 10.85 -9.73 3.08
CA VAL A 73 9.43 -9.34 3.12
C VAL A 73 8.66 -10.02 2.00
N LYS A 74 9.22 -10.04 0.79
CA LYS A 74 8.63 -10.71 -0.38
C LYS A 74 8.45 -12.21 -0.14
N GLU A 75 9.45 -12.86 0.45
CA GLU A 75 9.41 -14.28 0.79
C GLU A 75 8.30 -14.57 1.80
N LYS A 76 8.23 -13.82 2.91
CA LYS A 76 7.17 -13.98 3.91
C LYS A 76 5.77 -13.75 3.34
N LEU A 77 5.61 -12.83 2.39
CA LEU A 77 4.33 -12.64 1.69
C LEU A 77 3.98 -13.87 0.81
N ARG A 78 4.96 -14.44 0.09
CA ARG A 78 4.77 -15.65 -0.72
C ARG A 78 4.43 -16.87 0.13
N GLU A 79 5.14 -17.08 1.24
CA GLU A 79 4.86 -18.17 2.20
C GLU A 79 3.43 -18.11 2.73
N ARG A 80 2.89 -16.90 2.90
CA ARG A 80 1.52 -16.65 3.34
C ARG A 80 0.49 -16.72 2.20
N GLY A 81 0.92 -17.06 0.99
CA GLY A 81 0.05 -17.16 -0.19
C GLY A 81 -0.47 -15.82 -0.71
N ILE A 82 0.12 -14.71 -0.27
CA ILE A 82 -0.31 -13.35 -0.64
C ILE A 82 0.42 -12.97 -1.94
N LYS A 83 -0.34 -12.79 -3.03
CA LYS A 83 0.21 -12.20 -4.25
C LYS A 83 0.46 -10.72 -3.99
N PHE A 84 1.54 -10.16 -4.52
CA PHE A 84 1.80 -8.73 -4.38
C PHE A 84 2.28 -8.08 -5.68
N GLU A 85 2.05 -6.77 -5.82
CA GLU A 85 2.74 -5.88 -6.76
C GLU A 85 3.44 -4.77 -5.99
N ILE A 86 4.61 -4.35 -6.47
CA ILE A 86 5.38 -3.24 -5.90
C ILE A 86 5.62 -2.24 -7.03
N LEU A 87 5.05 -1.05 -6.89
CA LEU A 87 4.97 -0.05 -7.94
C LEU A 87 5.18 1.35 -7.37
N LYS A 88 5.43 2.34 -8.24
CA LYS A 88 5.32 3.74 -7.84
C LYS A 88 3.88 4.03 -7.41
N THR A 89 3.68 4.95 -6.47
CA THR A 89 2.36 5.15 -5.85
C THR A 89 1.28 5.52 -6.86
N GLU A 90 1.60 6.27 -7.91
CA GLU A 90 0.63 6.60 -8.97
C GLU A 90 0.14 5.34 -9.73
N GLU A 91 1.06 4.46 -10.11
CA GLU A 91 0.76 3.19 -10.76
C GLU A 91 0.00 2.24 -9.83
N ALA A 92 0.40 2.19 -8.55
CA ALA A 92 -0.28 1.44 -7.51
C ALA A 92 -1.74 1.87 -7.35
N CYS A 93 -2.02 3.19 -7.41
CA CYS A 93 -3.38 3.71 -7.37
C CYS A 93 -4.22 3.23 -8.56
N HIS A 94 -3.65 3.27 -9.77
CA HIS A 94 -4.31 2.79 -10.98
C HIS A 94 -4.61 1.28 -10.92
N LEU A 95 -3.65 0.48 -10.43
CA LEU A 95 -3.84 -0.96 -10.30
C LEU A 95 -4.91 -1.28 -9.25
N PHE A 96 -4.88 -0.61 -8.09
CA PHE A 96 -5.86 -0.82 -7.02
C PHE A 96 -7.30 -0.63 -7.50
N ASN A 97 -7.56 0.40 -8.30
CA ASN A 97 -8.90 0.66 -8.84
C ASN A 97 -9.38 -0.43 -9.83
N LYS A 98 -8.48 -1.20 -10.43
CA LYS A 98 -8.81 -2.31 -11.35
C LYS A 98 -8.98 -3.64 -10.62
N GLU A 99 -8.26 -3.84 -9.51
CA GLU A 99 -8.20 -5.10 -8.76
C GLU A 99 -9.25 -5.13 -7.63
N LYS A 100 -10.38 -5.79 -7.89
CA LYS A 100 -11.42 -5.96 -6.87
C LYS A 100 -10.92 -6.80 -5.69
N GLY A 101 -11.05 -6.25 -4.48
CA GLY A 101 -10.71 -6.94 -3.24
C GLY A 101 -9.22 -6.96 -2.90
N ALA A 102 -8.39 -6.20 -3.63
CA ALA A 102 -7.01 -5.96 -3.23
C ALA A 102 -6.93 -5.09 -1.98
N VAL A 103 -5.82 -5.21 -1.25
CA VAL A 103 -5.39 -4.25 -0.22
C VAL A 103 -4.23 -3.45 -0.79
N ALA A 104 -4.19 -2.14 -0.55
CA ALA A 104 -3.08 -1.29 -0.96
C ALA A 104 -2.41 -0.62 0.25
N ALA A 105 -1.08 -0.64 0.30
CA ALA A 105 -0.28 0.11 1.26
C ALA A 105 0.51 1.18 0.49
N LEU A 106 0.20 2.45 0.70
CA LEU A 106 0.65 3.53 -0.18
C LEU A 106 1.48 4.57 0.59
N HIS A 107 2.74 4.71 0.19
CA HIS A 107 3.56 5.86 0.57
C HIS A 107 3.22 7.06 -0.32
N LEU A 108 2.82 8.20 0.24
CA LEU A 108 2.35 9.33 -0.58
C LEU A 108 3.45 10.30 -1.02
N THR A 109 4.68 10.16 -0.52
CA THR A 109 5.79 11.08 -0.81
C THR A 109 6.99 10.38 -1.48
N CYS A 110 8.20 10.41 -0.91
CA CYS A 110 9.42 9.86 -1.51
C CYS A 110 9.86 8.55 -0.86
#